data_AF-A0A1C7HMN6-F1
#
_entry.id   AF-A0A1C7HMN6-F1
#
_cell.length_a   1.000
_cell.length_b   1.000
_cell.length_c   1.000
_cell.angle_alpha   90.00
_cell.angle_beta   90.00
_cell.angle_gamma   90.00
#
_symmetry.space_group_name_H-M   'P 1'
#
loop_
_entity.id
_entity.type
_entity.pdbx_description
1 polymer ?
#
loop_
_entity_poly.entity_id
_entity_poly.type
_entity_poly.pdbx_seq_one_letter_code
_entity_poly.pdbx_strand_id
1 'polypeptide(L)'
;MEQNRPDFKDIKSFEEFNKYYWYREELSQICKSLTLEYRGTKQELNYIIEQYFKGNRIERMSEHKNKKHTEVITLNTPLLECNFSFNQKFRDYFSVLTGVKSFKFTANMATAWRKVKGENDIEFTIQDMINIYYGELDYAKYDNSVCQWNQFLKDFCLDKHSDYYSNKLKVASILWKEVRVSKNEKKYSRKLLTEYADKIEGYYK
;
A
#
# COMPACT_ATOMS: atom_id res chain seq x y z
N MET A 1 -19.19 2.16 -13.54
CA MET A 1 -17.96 2.48 -14.28
C MET A 1 -17.63 1.25 -15.10
N GLU A 2 -17.85 1.28 -16.41
CA GLU A 2 -17.47 0.18 -17.30
C GLU A 2 -15.96 -0.01 -17.20
N GLN A 3 -15.54 -1.18 -16.75
CA GLN A 3 -14.15 -1.56 -16.80
C GLN A 3 -13.94 -2.26 -18.14
N ASN A 4 -13.17 -1.63 -19.03
CA ASN A 4 -12.72 -2.24 -20.29
C ASN A 4 -11.61 -3.28 -20.01
N ARG A 5 -11.90 -4.27 -19.15
CA ARG A 5 -10.98 -5.36 -18.81
C ARG A 5 -11.71 -6.70 -18.79
N PRO A 6 -11.03 -7.80 -19.17
CA PRO A 6 -11.60 -9.14 -19.12
C PRO A 6 -11.86 -9.58 -17.67
N ASP A 7 -12.69 -10.62 -17.50
CA ASP A 7 -12.81 -11.31 -16.22
C ASP A 7 -11.44 -11.94 -15.89
N PHE A 8 -11.09 -12.01 -14.60
CA PHE A 8 -9.86 -12.64 -14.15
C PHE A 8 -9.73 -14.08 -14.68
N LYS A 9 -10.83 -14.82 -14.80
CA LYS A 9 -10.84 -16.21 -15.31
C LYS A 9 -10.33 -16.34 -16.75
N ASP A 10 -10.48 -15.27 -17.53
CA ASP A 10 -10.08 -15.25 -18.94
C ASP A 10 -8.60 -14.90 -19.10
N ILE A 11 -7.96 -14.33 -18.07
CA ILE A 11 -6.55 -13.93 -18.09
C ILE A 11 -5.65 -15.16 -17.89
N LYS A 12 -4.70 -15.38 -18.80
CA LYS A 12 -3.85 -16.59 -18.82
C LYS A 12 -2.42 -16.36 -18.36
N SER A 13 -1.98 -15.12 -18.19
CA SER A 13 -0.65 -14.80 -17.70
C SER A 13 -0.64 -13.60 -16.76
N PHE A 14 0.36 -13.56 -15.88
CA PHE A 14 0.57 -12.38 -15.02
C PHE A 14 0.90 -11.12 -15.83
N GLU A 15 1.58 -11.27 -16.97
CA GLU A 15 1.90 -10.13 -17.84
C GLU A 15 0.62 -9.49 -18.37
N GLU A 16 -0.36 -10.29 -18.80
CA GLU A 16 -1.67 -9.79 -19.20
C GLU A 16 -2.43 -9.19 -18.01
N PHE A 17 -2.42 -9.87 -16.87
CA PHE A 17 -3.05 -9.40 -15.64
C PHE A 17 -2.57 -7.98 -15.25
N ASN A 18 -1.26 -7.75 -15.34
CA ASN A 18 -0.61 -6.51 -14.92
C ASN A 18 -0.87 -5.31 -15.85
N LYS A 19 -1.44 -5.54 -17.05
CA LYS A 19 -1.86 -4.45 -17.95
C LYS A 19 -3.06 -3.67 -17.39
N TYR A 20 -3.84 -4.31 -16.53
CA TYR A 20 -5.06 -3.75 -15.97
C TYR A 20 -4.83 -3.19 -14.57
N TYR A 21 -5.52 -2.10 -14.25
CA TYR A 21 -5.52 -1.58 -12.90
C TYR A 21 -6.51 -2.37 -12.03
N TRP A 22 -6.04 -2.89 -10.91
CA TRP A 22 -6.85 -3.60 -9.93
C TRP A 22 -6.88 -2.85 -8.59
N TYR A 23 -8.06 -2.67 -8.01
CA TYR A 23 -8.22 -2.20 -6.65
C TYR A 23 -7.88 -3.31 -5.66
N ARG A 24 -7.47 -2.92 -4.45
CA ARG A 24 -7.08 -3.87 -3.41
C ARG A 24 -8.19 -4.89 -3.14
N GLU A 25 -9.43 -4.43 -3.03
CA GLU A 25 -10.60 -5.26 -2.74
C GLU A 25 -10.82 -6.28 -3.87
N GLU A 26 -10.59 -5.89 -5.13
CA GLU A 26 -10.70 -6.80 -6.27
C GLU A 26 -9.64 -7.89 -6.22
N LEU A 27 -8.38 -7.53 -5.93
CA LEU A 27 -7.31 -8.50 -5.71
C LEU A 27 -7.67 -9.46 -4.56
N SER A 28 -8.24 -8.94 -3.48
CA SER A 28 -8.65 -9.75 -2.32
C SER A 28 -9.73 -10.76 -2.72
N GLN A 29 -10.72 -10.35 -3.52
CA GLN A 29 -11.75 -11.26 -4.02
C GLN A 29 -11.17 -12.32 -4.96
N ILE A 30 -10.23 -11.94 -5.84
CA ILE A 30 -9.50 -12.89 -6.69
C ILE A 30 -8.79 -13.94 -5.84
N CYS A 31 -7.94 -13.52 -4.90
CA CYS A 31 -7.23 -14.44 -4.00
C CYS A 31 -8.21 -15.35 -3.24
N LYS A 32 -9.31 -14.80 -2.73
CA LYS A 32 -10.34 -15.56 -2.02
C LYS A 32 -10.99 -16.62 -2.92
N SER A 33 -11.30 -16.28 -4.17
CA SER A 33 -11.87 -17.22 -5.16
C SER A 33 -10.92 -18.36 -5.53
N LEU A 34 -9.61 -18.13 -5.40
CA LEU A 34 -8.55 -19.09 -5.66
C LEU A 34 -8.12 -19.89 -4.42
N THR A 35 -8.81 -19.68 -3.28
CA THR A 35 -8.48 -20.23 -1.96
C THR A 35 -7.05 -19.90 -1.49
N LEU A 36 -6.54 -18.73 -1.86
CA LEU A 36 -5.23 -18.20 -1.45
C LEU A 36 -5.37 -17.27 -0.23
N GLU A 37 -4.25 -16.84 0.35
CA GLU A 37 -4.25 -15.73 1.30
C GLU A 37 -4.81 -14.47 0.63
N TYR A 38 -5.85 -13.88 1.25
CA TYR A 38 -6.63 -12.78 0.69
C TYR A 38 -6.60 -11.54 1.59
N ARG A 39 -5.95 -11.64 2.76
CA ARG A 39 -5.69 -10.53 3.68
C ARG A 39 -4.30 -9.98 3.39
N GLY A 40 -4.15 -8.67 3.46
CA GLY A 40 -2.85 -8.03 3.20
C GLY A 40 -3.01 -6.64 2.64
N THR A 41 -1.99 -6.16 1.99
CA THR A 41 -1.94 -4.92 1.23
C THR A 41 -2.17 -5.19 -0.25
N LYS A 42 -2.37 -4.14 -1.05
CA LYS A 42 -2.45 -4.29 -2.51
C LYS A 42 -1.20 -4.96 -3.10
N GLN A 43 -0.02 -4.64 -2.54
CA GLN A 43 1.27 -5.18 -2.98
C GLN A 43 1.37 -6.69 -2.69
N GLU A 44 1.07 -7.10 -1.45
CA GLU A 44 1.09 -8.51 -1.04
C GLU A 44 0.11 -9.36 -1.86
N LEU A 45 -1.11 -8.85 -2.09
CA LEU A 45 -2.09 -9.57 -2.91
C LEU A 45 -1.66 -9.70 -4.38
N ASN A 46 -1.06 -8.64 -4.95
CA ASN A 46 -0.49 -8.71 -6.30
C ASN A 46 0.64 -9.75 -6.37
N TYR A 47 1.52 -9.78 -5.37
CA TYR A 47 2.57 -10.79 -5.29
C TYR A 47 2.00 -12.20 -5.18
N ILE A 48 0.97 -12.43 -4.35
CA ILE A 48 0.30 -13.73 -4.24
C ILE A 48 -0.28 -14.17 -5.60
N ILE A 49 -0.90 -13.25 -6.34
CA ILE A 49 -1.41 -13.53 -7.69
C ILE A 49 -0.29 -13.80 -8.69
N GLU A 50 0.83 -13.07 -8.61
CA GLU A 50 2.03 -13.35 -9.41
C GLU A 50 2.57 -14.77 -9.15
N GLN A 51 2.67 -15.15 -7.88
CA GLN A 51 3.09 -16.49 -7.47
C GLN A 51 2.12 -17.57 -7.98
N TYR A 52 0.82 -17.29 -7.94
CA TYR A 52 -0.20 -18.17 -8.50
C TYR A 52 0.02 -18.44 -10.00
N PHE A 53 0.29 -17.40 -10.80
CA PHE A 53 0.61 -17.59 -12.23
C PHE A 53 1.95 -18.32 -12.47
N LYS A 54 2.86 -18.31 -11.50
CA LYS A 54 4.11 -19.10 -11.52
C LYS A 54 3.92 -20.56 -11.03
N GLY A 55 2.70 -20.94 -10.63
CA GLY A 55 2.39 -22.28 -10.11
C GLY A 55 2.54 -22.43 -8.60
N ASN A 56 2.93 -21.38 -7.89
CA ASN A 56 3.08 -21.38 -6.43
C ASN A 56 1.77 -20.98 -5.74
N ARG A 57 1.44 -21.61 -4.60
CA ARG A 57 0.23 -21.29 -3.82
C ARG A 57 0.61 -20.77 -2.44
N ILE A 58 0.32 -19.50 -2.19
CA ILE A 58 0.47 -18.89 -0.86
C ILE A 58 -0.89 -18.95 -0.19
N GLU A 59 -1.06 -19.95 0.66
CA GLU A 59 -2.31 -20.19 1.38
C GLU A 59 -2.23 -19.62 2.81
N ARG A 60 -3.40 -19.41 3.40
CA ARG A 60 -3.49 -18.86 4.74
C ARG A 60 -2.97 -19.87 5.76
N MET A 61 -1.93 -19.49 6.50
CA MET A 61 -1.53 -20.24 7.68
C MET A 61 -2.53 -20.03 8.82
N SER A 62 -2.90 -21.10 9.52
CA SER A 62 -3.76 -21.01 10.70
C SER A 62 -2.99 -20.34 11.84
N GLU A 63 -3.39 -19.12 12.20
CA GLU A 63 -2.84 -18.41 13.36
C GLU A 63 -3.09 -19.25 14.63
N HIS A 64 -2.05 -19.88 15.17
CA HIS A 64 -2.09 -20.50 16.48
C HIS A 64 -2.12 -19.38 17.53
N LYS A 65 -3.33 -19.02 17.98
CA LYS A 65 -3.54 -18.05 19.05
C LYS A 65 -3.24 -18.69 20.40
N ASN A 66 -1.97 -18.75 20.77
CA ASN A 66 -1.58 -18.98 22.16
C ASN A 66 -0.42 -18.04 22.48
N LYS A 67 -0.72 -16.84 22.97
CA LYS A 67 0.28 -16.02 23.67
C LYS A 67 -0.33 -15.47 24.95
N LYS A 68 0.37 -15.70 26.06
CA LYS A 68 0.09 -15.04 27.34
C LYS A 68 0.21 -13.54 27.11
N HIS A 69 -0.79 -12.79 27.54
CA HIS A 69 -0.82 -11.35 27.36
C HIS A 69 -0.28 -10.66 28.62
N THR A 70 0.71 -9.79 28.45
CA THR A 70 1.19 -8.93 29.53
C THR A 70 0.30 -7.68 29.57
N GLU A 71 -0.33 -7.40 30.72
CA GLU A 71 -1.20 -6.22 30.88
C GLU A 71 -0.41 -4.91 30.95
N VAL A 72 0.83 -4.97 31.47
CA VAL A 72 1.74 -3.82 31.59
C VAL A 72 2.62 -3.73 30.34
N ILE A 73 2.48 -2.64 29.58
CA ILE A 73 3.28 -2.37 28.38
C ILE A 73 4.40 -1.39 28.74
N THR A 74 5.65 -1.80 28.49
CA THR A 74 6.86 -0.99 28.64
C THR A 74 7.58 -0.89 27.29
N LEU A 75 8.61 -0.04 27.22
CA LEU A 75 9.43 0.13 26.01
C LEU A 75 10.06 -1.19 25.51
N ASN A 76 10.41 -2.08 26.44
CA ASN A 76 11.04 -3.37 26.11
C ASN A 76 10.03 -4.49 25.86
N THR A 77 8.72 -4.22 25.94
CA THR A 77 7.72 -5.26 25.71
C THR A 77 7.70 -5.66 24.23
N PRO A 78 7.84 -6.95 23.89
CA PRO A 78 7.71 -7.41 22.52
C PRO A 78 6.32 -7.15 21.92
N LEU A 79 6.27 -6.75 20.65
CA LEU A 79 5.00 -6.41 20.00
C LEU A 79 4.06 -7.63 19.89
N LEU A 80 4.64 -8.81 19.67
CA LEU A 80 3.88 -10.06 19.58
C LEU A 80 3.30 -10.52 20.93
N GLU A 81 3.75 -9.97 22.05
CA GLU A 81 3.29 -10.34 23.40
C GLU A 81 2.28 -9.33 23.99
N CYS A 82 2.31 -8.07 23.54
CA CYS A 82 1.42 -7.02 24.05
C CYS A 82 0.15 -6.78 23.22
N ASN A 83 -0.20 -7.71 22.30
CA ASN A 83 -1.36 -7.56 21.39
C ASN A 83 -1.31 -6.24 20.61
N PHE A 84 -0.11 -5.88 20.12
CA PHE A 84 0.10 -4.65 19.38
C PHE A 84 -0.79 -4.55 18.15
N SER A 85 -1.43 -3.40 17.98
CA SER A 85 -2.16 -3.07 16.75
C SER A 85 -2.23 -1.55 16.54
N PHE A 86 -2.43 -1.12 15.30
CA PHE A 86 -2.52 0.29 14.91
C PHE A 86 -3.87 0.93 15.27
N ASN A 87 -4.26 0.83 16.55
CA ASN A 87 -5.51 1.31 17.12
C ASN A 87 -5.31 2.59 17.94
N GLN A 88 -6.41 3.16 18.48
CA GLN A 88 -6.34 4.38 19.27
C GLN A 88 -5.54 4.21 20.58
N LYS A 89 -5.68 3.07 21.28
CA LYS A 89 -4.92 2.76 22.50
C LYS A 89 -3.42 2.92 22.30
N PHE A 90 -2.87 2.32 21.24
CA PHE A 90 -1.44 2.45 20.94
C PHE A 90 -1.07 3.82 20.38
N ARG A 91 -1.98 4.54 19.70
CA ARG A 91 -1.71 5.94 19.31
C ARG A 91 -1.54 6.83 20.52
N ASP A 92 -2.41 6.71 21.51
CA ASP A 92 -2.35 7.50 22.74
C ASP A 92 -1.06 7.18 23.52
N TYR A 93 -0.71 5.90 23.61
CA TYR A 93 0.53 5.46 24.24
C TYR A 93 1.77 6.02 23.53
N PHE A 94 1.87 5.89 22.21
CA PHE A 94 2.99 6.45 21.43
C PHE A 94 3.00 7.99 21.45
N SER A 95 1.84 8.64 21.56
CA SER A 95 1.72 10.10 21.73
C SER A 95 2.42 10.56 23.00
N VAL A 96 2.23 9.84 24.11
CA VAL A 96 2.92 10.11 25.39
C VAL A 96 4.42 9.88 25.24
N LEU A 97 4.84 8.76 24.65
CA LEU A 97 6.26 8.41 24.51
C LEU A 97 7.04 9.37 23.60
N THR A 98 6.39 9.91 22.57
CA THR A 98 7.01 10.82 21.59
C THR A 98 6.79 12.30 21.91
N GLY A 99 5.90 12.63 22.84
CA GLY A 99 5.45 14.00 23.09
C GLY A 99 4.59 14.61 21.97
N VAL A 100 4.19 13.83 20.97
CA VAL A 100 3.42 14.31 19.80
C VAL A 100 1.93 14.14 20.02
N LYS A 101 1.20 15.23 20.30
CA LYS A 101 -0.25 15.23 20.60
C LYS A 101 -1.13 14.56 19.54
N SER A 102 -0.78 14.68 18.27
CA SER A 102 -1.54 14.06 17.15
C SER A 102 -0.70 12.99 16.45
N PHE A 103 -0.21 12.04 17.23
CA PHE A 103 0.65 10.96 16.75
C PHE A 103 0.00 10.15 15.63
N LYS A 104 0.79 9.85 14.58
CA LYS A 104 0.40 8.99 13.47
C LYS A 104 1.51 7.97 13.21
N PHE A 105 1.13 6.70 13.13
CA PHE A 105 2.02 5.64 12.69
C PHE A 105 2.48 5.90 11.25
N THR A 106 3.77 5.73 11.00
CA THR A 106 4.36 5.93 9.67
C THR A 106 4.20 4.68 8.80
N ALA A 107 4.40 4.84 7.49
CA ALA A 107 4.40 3.71 6.57
C ALA A 107 5.51 2.70 6.91
N ASN A 108 6.68 3.17 7.35
CA ASN A 108 7.79 2.30 7.79
C ASN A 108 7.41 1.49 9.03
N MET A 109 6.77 2.10 10.03
CA MET A 109 6.25 1.37 11.20
C MET A 109 5.23 0.29 10.79
N ALA A 110 4.36 0.59 9.82
CA ALA A 110 3.43 -0.38 9.28
C ALA A 110 4.14 -1.55 8.58
N THR A 111 5.19 -1.27 7.80
CA THR A 111 6.00 -2.30 7.13
C THR A 111 6.78 -3.14 8.15
N ALA A 112 7.36 -2.52 9.18
CA ALA A 112 8.04 -3.21 10.26
C ALA A 112 7.12 -4.18 10.98
N TRP A 113 5.90 -3.75 11.36
CA TRP A 113 4.95 -4.64 12.01
C TRP A 113 4.53 -5.83 11.12
N ARG A 114 4.46 -5.64 9.80
CA ARG A 114 4.19 -6.76 8.88
C ARG A 114 5.35 -7.75 8.87
N LYS A 115 6.60 -7.25 8.79
CA LYS A 115 7.81 -8.08 8.85
C LYS A 115 7.89 -8.86 10.15
N VAL A 116 7.68 -8.22 11.31
CA VAL A 116 7.64 -8.87 12.63
C VAL A 116 6.65 -10.04 12.66
N LYS A 117 5.45 -9.86 12.11
CA LYS A 117 4.46 -10.96 12.04
C LYS A 117 4.84 -12.05 11.04
N GLY A 118 5.35 -11.68 9.87
CA GLY A 118 5.72 -12.61 8.81
C GLY A 118 6.92 -13.49 9.19
N GLU A 119 7.89 -12.92 9.90
CA GLU A 119 9.10 -13.60 10.37
C GLU A 119 8.94 -14.18 11.79
N ASN A 120 7.80 -13.92 12.45
CA ASN A 120 7.55 -14.24 13.86
C ASN A 120 8.71 -13.76 14.77
N ASP A 121 9.12 -12.51 14.57
CA ASP A 121 10.19 -11.86 15.33
C ASP A 121 9.70 -11.57 16.76
N ILE A 122 10.08 -12.45 17.69
CA ILE A 122 9.68 -12.40 19.10
C ILE A 122 10.45 -11.36 19.91
N GLU A 123 11.56 -10.85 19.39
CA GLU A 123 12.42 -9.90 20.11
C GLU A 123 12.06 -8.44 19.79
N PHE A 124 11.33 -8.19 18.69
CA PHE A 124 10.99 -6.83 18.28
C PHE A 124 10.07 -6.11 19.28
N THR A 125 10.52 -4.97 19.80
CA THR A 125 9.91 -4.25 20.94
C THR A 125 9.24 -2.93 20.57
N ILE A 126 8.54 -2.32 21.54
CA ILE A 126 7.99 -0.97 21.44
C ILE A 126 9.10 0.06 21.17
N GLN A 127 10.27 -0.09 21.80
CA GLN A 127 11.41 0.80 21.59
C GLN A 127 11.90 0.75 20.13
N ASP A 128 11.99 -0.44 19.53
CA ASP A 128 12.38 -0.59 18.13
C ASP A 128 11.41 0.13 17.20
N MET A 129 10.11 0.03 17.50
CA MET A 129 9.06 0.72 16.77
C MET A 129 9.21 2.25 16.87
N ILE A 130 9.67 2.79 18.01
CA ILE A 130 9.98 4.21 18.21
C ILE A 130 11.25 4.62 17.47
N ASN A 131 12.29 3.80 17.51
CA ASN A 131 13.53 4.05 16.78
C ASN A 131 13.26 4.14 15.27
N ILE A 132 12.35 3.33 14.74
CA ILE A 132 11.89 3.46 13.33
C ILE A 132 11.17 4.79 13.10
N TYR A 133 10.37 5.26 14.05
CA TYR A 133 9.66 6.53 13.95
C TYR A 133 10.64 7.71 13.83
N TYR A 134 11.72 7.71 14.60
CA TYR A 134 12.76 8.73 14.55
C TYR A 134 13.79 8.53 13.42
N GLY A 135 13.73 7.39 12.72
CA GLY A 135 14.68 7.05 11.65
C GLY A 135 16.03 6.52 12.15
N GLU A 136 16.09 6.10 13.41
CA GLU A 136 17.28 5.57 14.08
C GLU A 136 17.47 4.06 13.86
N LEU A 137 16.41 3.34 13.46
CA LEU A 137 16.45 1.92 13.15
C LEU A 137 15.97 1.65 11.72
N ASP A 138 16.85 1.05 10.90
CA ASP A 138 16.54 0.62 9.53
C ASP A 138 16.13 -0.86 9.49
N TYR A 139 14.97 -1.17 10.08
CA TYR A 139 14.46 -2.55 10.14
C TYR A 139 13.62 -2.94 8.91
N ALA A 140 12.80 -2.00 8.44
CA ALA A 140 11.95 -2.16 7.27
C ALA A 140 11.59 -0.81 6.68
N LYS A 141 11.69 -0.68 5.35
CA LYS A 141 11.35 0.53 4.61
C LYS A 141 10.13 0.29 3.74
N TYR A 142 9.19 1.23 3.78
CA TYR A 142 8.05 1.20 2.89
C TYR A 142 8.47 1.60 1.47
N ASP A 143 8.27 0.70 0.52
CA ASP A 143 8.47 0.99 -0.88
C ASP A 143 7.30 1.81 -1.44
N ASN A 144 7.53 3.13 -1.52
CA ASN A 144 6.58 4.09 -2.08
C ASN A 144 6.40 3.95 -3.60
N SER A 145 7.33 3.29 -4.32
CA SER A 145 7.33 3.21 -5.79
C SER A 145 6.24 2.31 -6.34
N VAL A 146 5.74 1.36 -5.55
CA VAL A 146 4.77 0.36 -6.01
C VAL A 146 3.35 0.93 -6.13
N CYS A 147 3.04 2.08 -5.52
CA CYS A 147 1.73 2.69 -5.66
C CYS A 147 1.65 3.50 -6.96
N GLN A 148 1.07 2.89 -8.00
CA GLN A 148 0.98 3.48 -9.35
C GLN A 148 0.37 4.90 -9.36
N TRP A 149 -0.67 5.15 -8.54
CA TRP A 149 -1.24 6.50 -8.40
C TRP A 149 -0.25 7.49 -7.76
N ASN A 150 0.44 7.09 -6.68
CA ASN A 150 1.41 7.97 -6.01
C ASN A 150 2.57 8.29 -6.95
N GLN A 151 3.04 7.29 -7.70
CA GLN A 151 4.09 7.47 -8.70
C GLN A 151 3.61 8.39 -9.83
N PHE A 152 2.41 8.16 -10.37
CA PHE A 152 1.79 9.02 -11.38
C PHE A 152 1.68 10.48 -10.91
N LEU A 153 1.16 10.69 -9.70
CA LEU A 153 0.99 12.04 -9.12
C LEU A 153 2.35 12.70 -8.89
N LYS A 154 3.33 11.96 -8.39
CA LYS A 154 4.71 12.45 -8.19
C LYS A 154 5.32 12.88 -9.52
N ASP A 155 5.26 12.03 -10.53
CA ASP A 155 5.80 12.29 -11.87
C ASP A 155 5.12 13.48 -12.55
N PHE A 156 3.79 13.59 -12.43
CA PHE A 156 3.05 14.75 -12.91
C PHE A 156 3.50 16.03 -12.21
N CYS A 157 3.60 16.03 -10.88
CA CYS A 157 4.03 17.20 -10.11
C CYS A 157 5.49 17.63 -10.37
N LEU A 158 6.34 16.70 -10.81
CA LEU A 158 7.72 16.99 -11.23
C LEU A 158 7.81 17.60 -12.64
N ASP A 159 6.77 17.48 -13.48
CA ASP A 159 6.73 18.15 -14.78
C ASP A 159 6.43 19.63 -14.59
N LYS A 160 7.30 20.50 -15.13
CA LYS A 160 7.11 21.95 -15.16
C LYS A 160 5.77 22.39 -15.76
N HIS A 161 5.19 21.60 -16.67
CA HIS A 161 3.89 21.93 -17.27
C HIS A 161 2.73 21.77 -16.27
N SER A 162 2.94 21.03 -15.16
CA SER A 162 1.96 20.97 -14.08
C SER A 162 1.76 22.34 -13.41
N ASP A 163 2.74 23.25 -13.49
CA ASP A 163 2.65 24.60 -12.93
C ASP A 163 1.65 25.49 -13.68
N TYR A 164 1.23 25.11 -14.89
CA TYR A 164 0.21 25.84 -15.66
C TYR A 164 -1.21 25.61 -15.15
N TYR A 165 -1.40 24.69 -14.20
CA TYR A 165 -2.71 24.37 -13.65
C TYR A 165 -2.86 24.87 -12.22
N SER A 166 -4.01 25.48 -11.92
CA SER A 166 -4.34 25.99 -10.59
C SER A 166 -4.57 24.85 -9.59
N ASN A 167 -5.23 23.77 -10.02
CA ASN A 167 -5.51 22.59 -9.19
C ASN A 167 -4.81 21.33 -9.71
N LYS A 168 -3.52 21.19 -9.39
CA LYS A 168 -2.67 20.06 -9.80
C LYS A 168 -3.28 18.69 -9.44
N LEU A 169 -3.79 18.54 -8.22
CA LEU A 169 -4.33 17.27 -7.76
C LEU A 169 -5.57 16.86 -8.57
N LYS A 170 -6.43 17.83 -8.89
CA LYS A 170 -7.62 17.56 -9.71
C LYS A 170 -7.24 17.17 -11.13
N VAL A 171 -6.31 17.90 -11.76
CA VAL A 171 -5.80 17.55 -13.10
C VAL A 171 -5.18 16.16 -13.12
N ALA A 172 -4.28 15.85 -12.18
CA ALA A 172 -3.70 14.53 -12.05
C ALA A 172 -4.76 13.43 -11.90
N SER A 173 -5.80 13.68 -11.11
CA SER A 173 -6.90 12.71 -10.91
C SER A 173 -7.71 12.45 -12.18
N ILE A 174 -7.91 13.48 -13.02
CA ILE A 174 -8.61 13.39 -14.31
C ILE A 174 -7.76 12.55 -15.27
N LEU A 175 -6.49 12.89 -15.44
CA LEU A 175 -5.58 12.14 -16.33
C LEU A 175 -5.41 10.69 -15.88
N TRP A 176 -5.25 10.47 -14.57
CA TRP A 176 -5.19 9.12 -14.00
C TRP A 176 -6.45 8.32 -14.27
N LYS A 177 -7.62 8.96 -14.28
CA LYS A 177 -8.89 8.29 -14.59
C LYS A 177 -8.90 7.72 -16.01
N GLU A 178 -8.26 8.37 -16.97
CA GLU A 178 -8.15 7.91 -18.35
C GLU A 178 -7.08 6.80 -18.48
N VAL A 179 -5.92 7.02 -17.86
CA VAL A 179 -4.81 6.06 -17.88
C VAL A 179 -5.17 4.73 -17.20
N ARG A 180 -5.94 4.77 -16.10
CA ARG A 180 -6.32 3.56 -15.35
C ARG A 180 -7.30 2.66 -16.10
N VAL A 181 -8.14 3.21 -16.99
CA VAL A 181 -9.14 2.45 -17.76
C VAL A 181 -8.62 1.98 -19.12
N SER A 182 -7.52 2.56 -19.60
CA SER A 182 -6.89 2.14 -20.86
C SER A 182 -5.96 0.94 -20.67
N LYS A 183 -5.39 0.43 -21.77
CA LYS A 183 -4.31 -0.59 -21.75
C LYS A 183 -2.90 0.02 -21.72
N ASN A 184 -2.80 1.35 -21.67
CA ASN A 184 -1.51 2.05 -21.66
C ASN A 184 -0.76 1.82 -20.34
N GLU A 185 0.54 2.12 -20.33
CA GLU A 185 1.33 2.10 -19.10
C GLU A 185 0.69 2.99 -18.03
N LYS A 186 0.61 2.47 -16.80
CA LYS A 186 0.02 3.16 -15.64
C LYS A 186 0.99 4.19 -15.04
N LYS A 187 1.56 5.03 -15.90
CA LYS A 187 2.55 6.07 -15.59
C LYS A 187 2.14 7.39 -16.21
N TYR A 188 2.64 8.48 -15.63
CA TYR A 188 2.47 9.79 -16.23
C TYR A 188 3.32 9.91 -17.49
N SER A 189 2.77 10.53 -18.52
CA SER A 189 3.54 11.02 -19.66
C SER A 189 3.00 12.38 -20.07
N ARG A 190 3.88 13.28 -20.52
CA ARG A 190 3.49 14.63 -20.95
C ARG A 190 2.44 14.63 -22.06
N LYS A 191 2.42 13.59 -22.91
CA LYS A 191 1.43 13.44 -23.99
C LYS A 191 -0.01 13.47 -23.47
N LEU A 192 -0.25 13.00 -22.24
CA LEU A 192 -1.56 13.02 -21.60
C LEU A 192 -2.13 14.45 -21.46
N LEU A 193 -1.28 15.47 -21.31
CA LEU A 193 -1.72 16.86 -21.22
C LEU A 193 -2.33 17.36 -22.54
N THR A 194 -1.82 16.87 -23.66
CA THR A 194 -2.31 17.22 -25.00
C THR A 194 -3.47 16.34 -25.40
N GLU A 195 -3.38 15.03 -25.13
CA GLU A 195 -4.41 14.03 -25.48
C GLU A 195 -5.74 14.27 -24.77
N TYR A 196 -5.70 14.74 -23.52
CA TYR A 196 -6.89 15.02 -22.70
C TYR A 196 -7.02 16.50 -22.35
N ALA A 197 -6.56 17.38 -23.23
CA ALA A 197 -6.56 18.84 -23.02
C ALA A 197 -7.97 19.37 -22.74
N ASP A 198 -8.96 18.90 -23.51
CA ASP A 198 -10.39 19.20 -23.37
C ASP A 198 -10.93 18.91 -21.95
N LYS A 199 -10.42 17.86 -21.30
CA LYS A 199 -10.87 17.45 -19.95
C LYS A 199 -10.23 18.25 -18.83
N ILE A 200 -9.13 18.97 -19.11
CA ILE A 200 -8.33 19.67 -18.10
C ILE A 200 -8.23 21.18 -18.34
N GLU A 201 -8.76 21.69 -19.46
CA GLU A 201 -8.63 23.09 -19.85
C GLU A 201 -9.19 24.08 -18.82
N GLY A 202 -10.31 23.73 -18.17
CA GLY A 202 -10.93 24.57 -17.13
C GLY A 202 -10.09 24.74 -15.86
N TYR A 203 -8.91 24.10 -15.77
CA TYR A 203 -7.98 24.23 -14.65
C TYR A 203 -6.71 25.00 -15.02
N TYR A 204 -6.57 25.49 -16.26
CA TYR A 204 -5.46 26.39 -16.61
C TYR A 204 -5.50 27.66 -15.76
N LYS A 205 -4.31 28.19 -15.46
CA LYS A 205 -4.12 29.48 -14.80
C LYS A 205 -4.26 30.64 -15.77
#